data_AF-A0A0L8GJC2-F1
#
_entry.id   AF-A0A0L8GJC2-F1
#
_cell.length_a   1.000
_cell.length_b   1.000
_cell.length_c   1.000
_cell.angle_alpha   90.00
_cell.angle_beta   90.00
_cell.angle_gamma   90.00
#
_symmetry.space_group_name_H-M   'P 1'
#
loop_
_entity.id
_entity.type
_entity.pdbx_description
1 polymer ?
#
loop_
_entity_poly.entity_id
_entity_poly.type
_entity_poly.pdbx_seq_one_letter_code
_entity_poly.pdbx_strand_id
1 'polypeptide(L)'
;MQIFELMSALCLYSREGYFLTLDALEKYKTWQKLQYRFSLILNELRHADLATYQVSIMALVNSIIFANENILDRMRIRNEFIALNIEETIAVVCENIDNPDFQIQWDVFKDEMSADQEALEETKDGNVNVNNPQELFTAIYNRVRETPLSAAFVSILQSLFQINANFSVWNDVLKLNDPVNMKYQYLQELFAQKEGSQSQQKEKSPIRSSVTTEITLIDPKKSMNLNIFLKQFRRSNKEIVDLIRKADTRTFGVEKLKGLIKLLPQPDEIDLISNFDGNVDKLGNAEKFFQLLIQLPDFRCRLESMLLVGDFSSQLALIRPNIQLLLQICTKLTNNVALKKFLRYVLQAGNFLNKGTTSGNAVGFRISSLNKLIMTRSNVARISLLHYIVEECEKEDKTTLRFVDDLLEPLQKSTRFNLENIKSEFKQLKNNVICVRNQLNKAETEISQQFEDFMEDAECDLEEVEKSIERLDKCSRYVARHFCENERTFNLAEFLEVFREFCVKVKNCQQENVNRLEQAKKMEQRLQNQSQLAERRKVFLPKQEDRKIVDNLVCEIRRGKVLRRLSMRNKGQLHASKKGISV
;
A
#
# COMPACT_ATOMS: atom_id res chain seq x y z
N MET A 1 18.52 15.66 -42.68
CA MET A 1 19.93 16.04 -42.85
C MET A 1 20.23 17.43 -42.28
N GLN A 2 19.65 18.53 -42.80
CA GLN A 2 20.07 19.90 -42.45
C GLN A 2 19.84 20.35 -40.98
N ILE A 3 18.84 19.83 -40.26
CA ILE A 3 18.50 20.33 -38.91
C ILE A 3 19.54 19.93 -37.86
N PHE A 4 19.98 18.67 -37.84
CA PHE A 4 20.98 18.21 -36.85
C PHE A 4 22.37 18.79 -37.11
N GLU A 5 22.71 19.04 -38.37
CA GLU A 5 23.93 19.77 -38.74
C GLU A 5 23.89 21.23 -38.25
N LEU A 6 22.75 21.89 -38.42
CA LEU A 6 22.54 23.24 -37.91
C LEU A 6 22.61 23.28 -36.38
N MET A 7 21.97 22.33 -35.69
CA MET A 7 22.03 22.22 -34.22
C MET A 7 23.45 21.93 -33.74
N SER A 8 24.21 21.10 -34.47
CA SER A 8 25.61 20.80 -34.16
C SER A 8 26.47 22.06 -34.28
N ALA A 9 26.31 22.81 -35.37
CA ALA A 9 26.99 24.10 -35.54
C ALA A 9 26.58 25.13 -34.46
N LEU A 10 25.30 25.20 -34.09
CA LEU A 10 24.83 26.08 -33.03
C LEU A 10 25.44 25.74 -31.67
N CYS A 11 25.52 24.45 -31.33
CA CYS A 11 26.16 23.99 -30.10
C CYS A 11 27.66 24.31 -30.06
N LEU A 12 28.35 24.17 -31.20
CA LEU A 12 29.80 24.34 -31.28
C LEU A 12 30.23 25.82 -31.27
N TYR A 13 29.48 26.69 -31.95
CA TYR A 13 29.89 28.08 -32.20
C TYR A 13 29.14 29.13 -31.36
N SER A 14 28.11 28.75 -30.61
CA SER A 14 27.34 29.69 -29.78
C SER A 14 26.85 29.08 -28.48
N ARG A 15 27.19 29.69 -27.35
CA ARG A 15 26.67 29.29 -26.03
C ARG A 15 25.15 29.46 -25.94
N GLU A 16 24.60 30.49 -26.58
CA GLU A 16 23.15 30.68 -26.69
C GLU A 16 22.54 29.61 -27.61
N GLY A 17 23.21 29.28 -28.71
CA GLY A 17 22.83 28.20 -29.62
C GLY A 17 22.75 26.84 -28.93
N TYR A 18 23.71 26.53 -28.05
CA TYR A 18 23.68 25.33 -27.20
C TYR A 18 22.43 25.26 -26.31
N PHE A 19 22.12 26.33 -25.58
CA PHE A 19 20.94 26.36 -24.70
C PHE A 19 19.64 26.25 -25.50
N LEU A 20 19.53 26.94 -26.64
CA LEU A 20 18.38 26.84 -27.53
C LEU A 20 18.21 25.43 -28.08
N THR A 21 19.30 24.73 -28.42
CA THR A 21 19.28 23.33 -28.83
C THR A 21 18.73 22.43 -27.72
N LEU A 22 19.19 22.58 -26.48
CA LEU A 22 18.69 21.77 -25.36
C LEU A 22 17.23 22.07 -25.01
N ASP A 23 16.82 23.34 -25.03
CA ASP A 23 15.43 23.74 -24.80
C ASP A 23 14.49 23.22 -25.90
N ALA A 24 14.95 23.24 -27.16
CA ALA A 24 14.20 22.65 -28.27
C ALA A 24 14.00 21.14 -28.09
N LEU A 25 15.04 20.41 -27.66
CA LEU A 25 14.95 18.97 -27.37
C LEU A 25 14.03 18.67 -26.17
N GLU A 26 14.06 19.49 -25.12
CA GLU A 26 13.17 19.35 -23.96
C GLU A 26 11.70 19.63 -24.32
N LYS A 27 11.45 20.66 -25.14
CA LYS A 27 10.11 20.96 -25.68
C LYS A 27 9.62 19.84 -26.59
N TYR A 28 10.49 19.30 -27.44
CA TYR A 28 10.15 18.19 -28.32
C TYR A 28 9.79 16.93 -27.54
N LYS A 29 10.57 16.59 -26.50
CA LYS A 29 10.25 15.51 -25.56
C LYS A 29 8.86 15.68 -24.96
N THR A 30 8.54 16.89 -24.49
CA THR A 30 7.23 17.19 -23.90
C THR A 30 6.11 17.04 -24.94
N TRP A 31 6.32 17.54 -26.15
CA TRP A 31 5.35 17.46 -27.24
C TRP A 31 5.09 16.02 -27.71
N GLN A 32 6.15 15.23 -27.89
CA GLN A 32 6.07 13.83 -28.31
C GLN A 32 5.86 12.84 -27.16
N LYS A 33 5.70 13.33 -25.92
CA LYS A 33 5.53 12.52 -24.71
C LYS A 33 6.63 11.47 -24.51
N LEU A 34 7.86 11.83 -24.85
CA LEU A 34 9.01 10.98 -24.64
C LEU A 34 9.47 11.05 -23.18
N GLN A 35 10.03 9.97 -22.67
CA GLN A 35 10.53 9.93 -21.29
C GLN A 35 11.81 10.78 -21.13
N TYR A 36 12.67 10.81 -22.15
CA TYR A 36 13.98 11.48 -22.10
C TYR A 36 14.16 12.43 -23.29
N ARG A 37 14.91 13.52 -23.07
CA ARG A 37 15.09 14.60 -24.05
C ARG A 37 15.92 14.22 -25.27
N PHE A 38 16.83 13.26 -25.09
CA PHE A 38 17.68 12.75 -26.16
C PHE A 38 17.10 11.52 -26.87
N SER A 39 15.89 11.06 -26.50
CA SER A 39 15.22 9.93 -27.16
C SER A 39 15.03 10.15 -28.67
N LEU A 40 14.77 11.39 -29.11
CA LEU A 40 14.69 11.72 -30.53
C LEU A 40 15.98 11.40 -31.27
N ILE A 41 17.13 11.85 -30.73
CA ILE A 41 18.44 11.72 -31.36
C ILE A 41 18.80 10.23 -31.53
N LEU A 42 18.58 9.43 -30.49
CA LEU A 42 18.89 8.00 -30.49
C LEU A 42 17.95 7.19 -31.37
N ASN A 43 16.67 7.57 -31.41
CA ASN A 43 15.71 6.92 -32.30
C ASN A 43 16.02 7.20 -33.77
N GLU A 44 16.36 8.45 -34.11
CA GLU A 44 16.79 8.81 -35.46
C GLU A 44 18.09 8.13 -35.85
N LEU A 45 19.06 8.04 -34.94
CA LEU A 45 20.33 7.37 -35.19
C LEU A 45 20.13 5.88 -35.55
N ARG A 46 19.23 5.21 -34.83
CA ARG A 46 18.93 3.78 -35.01
C ARG A 46 18.23 3.45 -36.33
N HIS A 47 17.34 4.32 -36.80
CA HIS A 47 16.46 4.05 -37.94
C HIS A 47 16.86 4.82 -39.22
N ALA A 48 17.96 5.56 -39.18
CA ALA A 48 18.46 6.28 -40.33
C ALA A 48 18.99 5.32 -41.41
N ASP A 49 18.43 5.39 -42.62
CA ASP A 49 18.87 4.57 -43.77
C ASP A 49 20.11 5.15 -44.48
N LEU A 50 20.49 6.39 -44.17
CA LEU A 50 21.58 7.11 -44.85
C LEU A 50 22.77 7.30 -43.91
N ALA A 51 23.92 6.72 -44.29
CA ALA A 51 25.16 6.80 -43.51
C ALA A 51 25.58 8.24 -43.20
N THR A 52 25.49 9.16 -44.16
CA THR A 52 25.84 10.57 -43.95
C THR A 52 24.93 11.26 -42.93
N TYR A 53 23.67 10.83 -42.81
CA TYR A 53 22.76 11.35 -41.79
C TYR A 53 23.10 10.84 -40.38
N GLN A 54 23.51 9.58 -40.25
CA GLN A 54 24.00 9.02 -38.99
C GLN A 54 25.27 9.72 -38.51
N VAL A 55 26.19 10.04 -39.42
CA VAL A 55 27.38 10.86 -39.13
C VAL A 55 26.97 12.22 -38.56
N SER A 56 26.03 12.92 -39.19
CA SER A 56 25.53 14.21 -38.71
C SER A 56 24.85 14.13 -37.34
N ILE A 57 24.14 13.03 -37.05
CA ILE A 57 23.51 12.80 -35.74
C ILE A 57 24.58 12.54 -34.67
N MET A 58 25.59 11.72 -34.97
CA MET A 58 26.67 11.45 -34.02
C MET A 58 27.54 12.70 -33.78
N ALA A 59 27.78 13.49 -34.82
CA ALA A 59 28.45 14.79 -34.71
C ALA A 59 27.67 15.75 -33.79
N LEU A 60 26.33 15.72 -33.83
CA LEU A 60 25.50 16.50 -32.89
C LEU A 60 25.66 16.01 -31.45
N VAL A 61 25.68 14.69 -31.20
CA VAL A 61 25.92 14.13 -29.85
C VAL A 61 27.24 14.66 -29.29
N ASN A 62 28.32 14.56 -30.07
CA ASN A 62 29.63 15.09 -29.73
C ASN A 62 29.58 16.61 -29.48
N SER A 63 28.92 17.36 -30.36
CA SER A 63 28.79 18.82 -30.23
C SER A 63 28.03 19.24 -28.96
N ILE A 64 26.99 18.51 -28.55
CA ILE A 64 26.23 18.77 -27.33
C ILE A 64 27.08 18.48 -26.08
N ILE A 65 27.89 17.43 -26.11
CA ILE A 65 28.77 17.08 -24.99
C ILE A 65 29.90 18.12 -24.89
N PHE A 66 30.61 18.38 -25.99
CA PHE A 66 31.79 19.24 -26.03
C PHE A 66 31.50 20.74 -25.91
N ALA A 67 30.23 21.16 -26.04
CA ALA A 67 29.84 22.54 -25.75
C ALA A 67 30.10 22.96 -24.28
N ASN A 68 30.37 22.02 -23.37
CA ASN A 68 30.70 22.30 -21.98
C ASN A 68 32.20 22.18 -21.71
N GLU A 69 32.81 23.27 -21.25
CA GLU A 69 34.23 23.29 -20.82
C GLU A 69 34.45 22.55 -19.50
N ASN A 70 33.42 22.43 -18.65
CA ASN A 70 33.49 21.75 -17.37
C ASN A 70 33.33 20.22 -17.52
N ILE A 71 34.30 19.45 -17.02
CA ILE A 71 34.32 17.97 -17.08
C ILE A 71 33.06 17.37 -16.45
N LEU A 72 32.59 17.88 -15.30
CA LEU A 72 31.41 17.35 -14.62
C LEU A 72 30.12 17.57 -15.43
N ASP A 73 30.00 18.72 -16.11
CA ASP A 73 28.87 19.00 -16.99
C ASP A 73 28.90 18.11 -18.23
N ARG A 74 30.09 17.86 -18.83
CA ARG A 74 30.25 16.89 -19.93
C ARG A 74 29.83 15.49 -19.51
N MET A 75 30.31 15.03 -18.36
CA MET A 75 29.95 13.71 -17.80
C MET A 75 28.45 13.60 -17.55
N ARG A 76 27.81 14.64 -16.99
CA ARG A 76 26.36 14.63 -16.75
C ARG A 76 25.58 14.44 -18.05
N ILE A 77 25.90 15.21 -19.09
CA ILE A 77 25.23 15.13 -20.38
C ILE A 77 25.51 13.78 -21.06
N ARG A 78 26.77 13.29 -21.00
CA ARG A 78 27.16 11.97 -21.53
C ARG A 78 26.40 10.84 -20.85
N ASN A 79 26.23 10.90 -19.53
CA ASN A 79 25.47 9.91 -18.77
C ASN A 79 23.99 9.85 -19.15
N GLU A 80 23.39 10.96 -19.60
CA GLU A 80 22.03 10.94 -20.15
C GLU A 80 21.93 10.16 -21.46
N PHE A 81 22.98 10.19 -22.30
CA PHE A 81 23.06 9.36 -23.51
C PHE A 81 23.36 7.89 -23.20
N ILE A 82 24.24 7.62 -22.22
CA ILE A 82 24.53 6.26 -21.75
C ILE A 82 23.28 5.60 -21.16
N ALA A 83 22.48 6.34 -20.38
CA ALA A 83 21.21 5.85 -19.85
C ALA A 83 20.17 5.48 -20.92
N LEU A 84 20.36 5.93 -22.16
CA LEU A 84 19.57 5.57 -23.33
C LEU A 84 20.18 4.44 -24.17
N ASN A 85 21.21 3.76 -23.66
CA ASN A 85 21.96 2.69 -24.33
C ASN A 85 22.53 3.13 -25.69
N ILE A 86 23.25 4.24 -25.71
CA ILE A 86 23.93 4.71 -26.93
C ILE A 86 24.91 3.67 -27.50
N GLU A 87 25.58 2.91 -26.64
CA GLU A 87 26.52 1.84 -27.04
C GLU A 87 25.85 0.75 -27.88
N GLU A 88 24.69 0.25 -27.42
CA GLU A 88 23.90 -0.75 -28.15
C GLU A 88 23.40 -0.19 -29.47
N THR A 89 22.97 1.07 -29.48
CA THR A 89 22.50 1.74 -30.71
C THR A 89 23.62 1.86 -31.74
N ILE A 90 24.84 2.17 -31.30
CA ILE A 90 26.01 2.28 -32.18
C ILE A 90 26.46 0.91 -32.68
N ALA A 91 26.43 -0.13 -31.84
CA ALA A 91 26.71 -1.49 -32.27
C ALA A 91 25.80 -1.92 -33.43
N VAL A 92 24.49 -1.66 -33.31
CA VAL A 92 23.51 -1.91 -34.39
C VAL A 92 23.82 -1.10 -35.65
N VAL A 93 24.22 0.17 -35.51
CA VAL A 93 24.57 1.00 -36.67
C VAL A 93 25.83 0.47 -37.38
N CYS A 94 26.88 0.13 -36.62
CA CYS A 94 28.13 -0.43 -37.16
C CYS A 94 27.96 -1.80 -37.80
N GLU A 95 27.00 -2.63 -37.34
CA GLU A 95 26.67 -3.91 -37.98
C GLU A 95 26.02 -3.72 -39.36
N ASN A 96 25.27 -2.63 -39.55
CA ASN A 96 24.48 -2.40 -40.76
C ASN A 96 25.20 -1.53 -41.80
N ILE A 97 26.14 -0.67 -41.37
CA ILE A 97 26.78 0.33 -42.21
C ILE A 97 28.29 0.43 -41.88
N ASP A 98 29.14 0.18 -42.88
CA ASP A 98 30.58 0.42 -42.80
C ASP A 98 30.90 1.83 -43.34
N ASN A 99 30.97 2.81 -42.43
CA ASN A 99 31.26 4.21 -42.77
C ASN A 99 32.42 4.75 -41.90
N PRO A 100 33.53 5.20 -42.52
CA PRO A 100 34.72 5.64 -41.79
C PRO A 100 34.49 6.94 -41.01
N ASP A 101 33.70 7.87 -41.54
CA ASP A 101 33.40 9.15 -40.87
C ASP A 101 32.55 8.94 -39.61
N PHE A 102 31.66 7.94 -39.64
CA PHE A 102 30.86 7.55 -38.48
C PHE A 102 31.73 6.93 -37.40
N GLN A 103 32.63 6.02 -37.80
CA GLN A 103 33.59 5.40 -36.90
C GLN A 103 34.49 6.45 -36.23
N ILE A 104 34.95 7.46 -36.98
CA ILE A 104 35.72 8.59 -36.43
C ILE A 104 34.91 9.33 -35.35
N GLN A 105 33.64 9.66 -35.60
CA GLN A 105 32.80 10.34 -34.61
C GLN A 105 32.57 9.50 -33.36
N TRP A 106 32.46 8.18 -33.51
CA TRP A 106 32.35 7.26 -32.37
C TRP A 106 33.65 7.14 -31.58
N ASP A 107 34.79 7.08 -32.26
CA ASP A 107 36.10 7.05 -31.61
C ASP A 107 36.35 8.35 -30.84
N VAL A 108 36.01 9.51 -31.40
CA VAL A 108 36.04 10.81 -30.69
C VAL A 108 35.21 10.77 -29.40
N PHE A 109 34.01 10.18 -29.43
CA PHE A 109 33.18 10.07 -28.23
C PHE A 109 33.86 9.25 -27.12
N LYS A 110 34.48 8.11 -27.49
CA LYS A 110 35.15 7.20 -26.55
C LYS A 110 36.46 7.78 -26.02
N ASP A 111 37.27 8.35 -26.91
CA ASP A 111 38.57 8.91 -26.56
C ASP A 111 38.39 10.09 -25.59
N GLU A 112 37.44 10.98 -25.86
CA GLU A 112 37.12 12.09 -24.97
C GLU A 112 36.46 11.64 -23.65
N MET A 113 35.74 10.52 -23.67
CA MET A 113 35.24 9.91 -22.43
C MET A 113 36.39 9.38 -21.57
N SER A 114 37.38 8.72 -22.17
CA SER A 114 38.58 8.25 -21.48
C SER A 114 39.39 9.43 -20.94
N ALA A 115 39.60 10.47 -21.75
CA ALA A 115 40.33 11.67 -21.36
C ALA A 115 39.63 12.42 -20.21
N ASP A 116 38.31 12.57 -20.25
CA ASP A 116 37.53 13.16 -19.16
C ASP A 116 37.65 12.36 -17.86
N GLN A 117 37.66 11.02 -17.96
CA GLN A 117 37.81 10.11 -16.83
C GLN A 117 39.20 10.20 -16.22
N GLU A 118 40.26 10.21 -17.04
CA GLU A 118 41.65 10.37 -16.61
C GLU A 118 41.87 11.76 -15.95
N ALA A 119 41.35 12.84 -16.54
CA ALA A 119 41.45 14.18 -15.96
C ALA A 119 40.71 14.30 -14.61
N LEU A 120 39.63 13.54 -14.41
CA LEU A 120 38.91 13.48 -13.14
C LEU A 120 39.65 12.64 -12.08
N GLU A 121 40.47 11.68 -12.52
CA GLU A 121 41.33 10.87 -11.66
C GLU A 121 42.55 11.67 -11.17
N GLU A 122 43.10 12.56 -12.00
CA GLU A 122 44.20 13.45 -11.62
C GLU A 122 43.83 14.53 -10.57
N THR A 123 42.54 14.82 -10.42
CA THR A 123 42.04 15.88 -9.51
C THR A 123 41.61 15.38 -8.13
N LYS A 124 41.69 14.07 -7.85
CA LYS A 124 41.21 13.48 -6.60
C LYS A 124 42.35 13.17 -5.62
N ASP A 125 42.30 13.88 -4.50
CA ASP A 125 42.94 13.49 -3.25
C ASP A 125 42.30 12.18 -2.75
N GLY A 126 42.87 11.04 -3.17
CA GLY A 126 42.48 9.70 -2.74
C GLY A 126 41.88 8.83 -3.84
N ASN A 127 42.54 7.68 -4.03
CA ASN A 127 42.31 6.61 -4.99
C ASN A 127 40.98 5.85 -4.77
N VAL A 128 39.84 6.54 -4.86
CA VAL A 128 38.51 5.93 -4.68
C VAL A 128 37.82 5.81 -6.03
N ASN A 129 37.69 4.59 -6.54
CA ASN A 129 36.91 4.33 -7.74
C ASN A 129 35.42 4.54 -7.43
N VAL A 130 34.88 5.67 -7.89
CA VAL A 130 33.46 6.04 -7.70
C VAL A 130 32.50 5.14 -8.49
N ASN A 131 32.99 4.36 -9.44
CA ASN A 131 32.22 3.39 -10.21
C ASN A 131 32.24 1.99 -9.56
N ASN A 132 33.06 1.77 -8.51
CA ASN A 132 33.01 0.58 -7.68
C ASN A 132 32.16 0.87 -6.42
N PRO A 133 30.95 0.30 -6.31
CA PRO A 133 30.04 0.59 -5.20
C PRO A 133 30.65 0.28 -3.83
N GLN A 134 31.51 -0.73 -3.76
CA GLN A 134 32.14 -1.16 -2.51
C GLN A 134 33.23 -0.19 -2.05
N GLU A 135 34.05 0.30 -2.99
CA GLU A 135 35.09 1.30 -2.68
C GLU A 135 34.48 2.65 -2.36
N LEU A 136 33.47 3.08 -3.13
CA LEU A 136 32.73 4.30 -2.87
C LEU A 136 32.03 4.26 -1.51
N PHE A 137 31.36 3.15 -1.20
CA PHE A 137 30.77 2.93 0.12
C PHE A 137 31.83 3.05 1.22
N THR A 138 32.96 2.37 1.07
CA THR A 138 34.03 2.33 2.07
C THR A 138 34.62 3.72 2.30
N ALA A 139 34.85 4.47 1.22
CA ALA A 139 35.35 5.84 1.28
C ALA A 139 34.36 6.79 1.95
N ILE A 140 33.08 6.73 1.57
CA ILE A 140 32.04 7.58 2.17
C ILE A 140 31.88 7.22 3.64
N TYR A 141 31.78 5.94 3.98
CA TYR A 141 31.66 5.46 5.35
C TYR A 141 32.84 5.95 6.22
N ASN A 142 34.07 5.76 5.76
CA ASN A 142 35.25 6.22 6.50
C ASN A 142 35.28 7.74 6.69
N ARG A 143 34.72 8.50 5.75
CA ARG A 143 34.67 9.97 5.81
C ARG A 143 33.57 10.49 6.73
N VAL A 144 32.47 9.76 6.87
CA VAL A 144 31.28 10.22 7.63
C VAL A 144 31.12 9.55 9.00
N ARG A 145 31.76 8.39 9.25
CA ARG A 145 31.50 7.56 10.45
C ARG A 145 31.74 8.26 11.79
N GLU A 146 32.69 9.20 11.85
CA GLU A 146 32.99 9.99 13.07
C GLU A 146 32.38 11.41 13.02
N THR A 147 31.39 11.62 12.16
CA THR A 147 30.71 12.91 12.00
C THR A 147 29.21 12.76 12.25
N PRO A 148 28.47 13.85 12.53
CA PRO A 148 27.01 13.83 12.64
C PRO A 148 26.30 13.31 11.37
N LEU A 149 26.98 13.31 10.21
CA LEU A 149 26.46 12.79 8.94
C LEU A 149 26.37 11.26 8.90
N SER A 150 26.99 10.55 9.84
CA SER A 150 26.86 9.09 9.99
C SER A 150 25.39 8.65 10.11
N ALA A 151 24.58 9.41 10.84
CA ALA A 151 23.15 9.13 11.00
C ALA A 151 22.38 9.24 9.66
N ALA A 152 22.69 10.26 8.85
CA ALA A 152 22.09 10.43 7.53
C ALA A 152 22.54 9.32 6.56
N PHE A 153 23.82 8.96 6.58
CA PHE A 153 24.37 7.86 5.78
C PHE A 153 23.66 6.53 6.09
N VAL A 154 23.50 6.18 7.37
CA VAL A 154 22.75 4.99 7.79
C VAL A 154 21.29 5.05 7.34
N SER A 155 20.62 6.20 7.50
CA SER A 155 19.22 6.38 7.07
C SER A 155 19.04 6.16 5.57
N ILE A 156 19.98 6.62 4.74
CA ILE A 156 19.97 6.42 3.28
C ILE A 156 20.12 4.93 2.96
N LEU A 157 21.09 4.25 3.58
CA LEU A 157 21.32 2.81 3.37
C LEU A 157 20.14 1.96 3.83
N GLN A 158 19.52 2.30 4.96
CA GLN A 158 18.30 1.64 5.43
C GLN A 158 17.15 1.80 4.45
N SER A 159 16.99 3.01 3.87
CA SER A 159 15.97 3.27 2.86
C SER A 159 16.23 2.45 1.60
N LEU A 160 17.48 2.37 1.15
CA LEU A 160 17.87 1.53 -0.01
C LEU A 160 17.67 0.03 0.27
N PHE A 161 17.97 -0.43 1.49
CA PHE A 161 17.77 -1.84 1.89
C PHE A 161 16.30 -2.28 1.88
N GLN A 162 15.38 -1.34 2.15
CA GLN A 162 13.94 -1.62 2.09
C GLN A 162 13.41 -1.76 0.66
N ILE A 163 14.15 -1.27 -0.35
CA ILE A 163 13.78 -1.38 -1.76
C ILE A 163 14.21 -2.76 -2.27
N ASN A 164 13.31 -3.74 -2.17
CA ASN A 164 13.55 -5.07 -2.72
C ASN A 164 13.35 -5.07 -4.24
N ALA A 165 14.43 -4.82 -5.00
CA ALA A 165 14.39 -4.66 -6.46
C ALA A 165 13.77 -5.86 -7.21
N ASN A 166 13.89 -7.08 -6.67
CA ASN A 166 13.43 -8.29 -7.34
C ASN A 166 11.94 -8.61 -7.14
N PHE A 167 11.29 -8.01 -6.13
CA PHE A 167 9.89 -8.26 -5.78
C PHE A 167 9.14 -6.98 -5.35
N SER A 168 9.47 -5.84 -5.96
CA SER A 168 8.73 -4.60 -5.73
C SER A 168 7.72 -4.36 -6.84
N VAL A 169 6.58 -3.79 -6.48
CA VAL A 169 5.59 -3.28 -7.43
C VAL A 169 6.22 -2.34 -8.46
N TRP A 170 7.29 -1.63 -8.09
CA TRP A 170 8.03 -0.75 -8.98
C TRP A 170 8.76 -1.50 -10.10
N ASN A 171 9.27 -2.71 -9.85
CA ASN A 171 9.84 -3.54 -10.90
C ASN A 171 8.77 -4.00 -11.90
N ASP A 172 7.57 -4.32 -11.42
CA ASP A 172 6.45 -4.65 -12.30
C ASP A 172 6.00 -3.41 -13.09
N VAL A 173 5.89 -2.25 -12.44
CA VAL A 173 5.57 -0.96 -13.08
C VAL A 173 6.61 -0.55 -14.13
N LEU A 174 7.89 -0.79 -13.90
CA LEU A 174 8.94 -0.48 -14.87
C LEU A 174 8.94 -1.43 -16.08
N LYS A 175 8.29 -2.60 -15.99
CA LYS A 175 8.05 -3.53 -17.11
C LYS A 175 6.77 -3.23 -17.87
N LEU A 176 5.92 -2.35 -17.33
CA LEU A 176 4.71 -1.90 -18.00
C LEU A 176 5.09 -0.90 -19.09
N ASN A 177 4.87 -1.30 -20.35
CA ASN A 177 5.14 -0.48 -21.53
C ASN A 177 3.90 0.30 -22.01
N ASP A 178 2.83 0.38 -21.22
CA ASP A 178 1.66 1.17 -21.57
C ASP A 178 1.91 2.67 -21.34
N PRO A 179 1.61 3.53 -22.32
CA PRO A 179 1.82 4.96 -22.19
C PRO A 179 0.83 5.57 -21.19
N VAL A 180 1.34 6.03 -20.05
CA VAL A 180 0.54 6.76 -19.05
C VAL A 180 0.20 8.15 -19.60
N ASN A 181 -1.08 8.36 -19.92
CA ASN A 181 -1.56 9.63 -20.47
C ASN A 181 -1.80 10.66 -19.35
N MET A 182 -0.73 11.26 -18.85
CA MET A 182 -0.78 12.33 -17.85
C MET A 182 -0.92 13.70 -18.53
N LYS A 183 -1.85 14.53 -18.05
CA LYS A 183 -2.10 15.88 -18.60
C LYS A 183 -1.11 16.90 -18.05
N TYR A 184 0.13 16.84 -18.53
CA TYR A 184 1.24 17.65 -18.02
C TYR A 184 0.98 19.16 -18.05
N GLN A 185 0.29 19.69 -19.06
CA GLN A 185 -0.10 21.11 -19.10
C GLN A 185 -1.02 21.51 -17.94
N TYR A 186 -2.05 20.72 -17.66
CA TYR A 186 -2.96 20.98 -16.54
C TYR A 186 -2.25 20.83 -15.20
N LEU A 187 -1.33 19.87 -15.09
CA LEU A 187 -0.50 19.66 -13.91
C LEU A 187 0.43 20.87 -13.68
N GLN A 188 1.01 21.42 -14.74
CA GLN A 188 1.86 22.61 -14.66
C GLN A 188 1.05 23.86 -14.33
N GLU A 189 -0.16 24.04 -14.88
CA GLU A 189 -1.07 25.14 -14.51
C GLU A 189 -1.45 25.13 -13.02
N LEU A 190 -1.70 23.94 -12.45
CA LEU A 190 -2.11 23.80 -11.07
C LEU A 190 -0.97 23.97 -10.05
N PHE A 191 0.25 23.59 -10.43
CA PHE A 191 1.37 23.41 -9.49
C PHE A 191 2.64 24.19 -9.85
N ALA A 192 2.63 24.99 -10.93
CA ALA A 192 3.75 25.89 -11.22
C ALA A 192 3.90 26.94 -10.10
N GLN A 193 5.14 27.14 -9.68
CA GLN A 193 5.50 28.25 -8.81
C GLN A 193 5.32 29.53 -9.63
N LYS A 194 4.38 30.40 -9.24
CA LYS A 194 4.12 31.65 -9.96
C LYS A 194 5.41 32.46 -10.05
N GLU A 195 5.94 32.61 -11.26
CA GLU A 195 6.98 33.61 -11.52
C GLU A 195 6.40 34.98 -11.20
N GLY A 196 7.14 35.74 -10.40
CA GLY A 196 6.74 37.08 -9.96
C GLY A 196 6.38 37.93 -11.16
N SER A 197 5.09 38.22 -11.33
CA SER A 197 4.63 39.13 -12.35
C SER A 197 5.15 40.52 -12.00
N GLN A 198 6.04 41.05 -12.84
CA GLN A 198 6.31 42.48 -12.88
C GLN A 198 4.97 43.19 -13.07
N SER A 199 4.54 43.89 -12.02
CA SER A 199 3.32 44.68 -12.04
C SER A 199 3.57 45.91 -12.89
N GLN A 200 3.11 45.89 -14.15
CA GLN A 200 2.92 47.13 -14.91
C GLN A 200 1.88 47.99 -14.21
N GLN A 201 2.22 49.26 -14.06
CA GLN A 201 1.38 50.33 -13.53
C GLN A 201 0.01 50.33 -14.21
N LYS A 202 -1.05 50.15 -13.43
CA LYS A 202 -2.39 50.65 -13.75
C LYS A 202 -2.79 51.65 -12.69
N GLU A 203 -3.15 52.84 -13.17
CA GLU A 203 -3.61 53.99 -12.42
C GLU A 203 -4.61 53.59 -11.33
N LYS A 204 -4.30 53.94 -10.08
CA LYS A 204 -5.28 53.94 -9.00
C LYS A 204 -5.97 55.29 -8.98
N SER A 205 -7.27 55.29 -9.29
CA SER A 205 -8.21 56.25 -8.71
C SER A 205 -8.15 56.19 -7.18
N PRO A 206 -8.38 57.31 -6.47
CA PRO A 206 -8.07 57.40 -5.05
C PRO A 206 -9.18 56.73 -4.23
N ILE A 207 -8.98 55.47 -3.88
CA ILE A 207 -9.74 54.83 -2.80
C ILE A 207 -8.84 54.83 -1.56
N ARG A 208 -9.19 55.71 -0.62
CA ARG A 208 -8.71 55.75 0.76
C ARG A 208 -8.66 54.33 1.34
N SER A 209 -7.46 53.84 1.64
CA SER A 209 -7.27 52.84 2.68
C SER A 209 -6.24 53.40 3.66
N SER A 210 -6.70 53.67 4.87
CA SER A 210 -5.87 54.00 6.01
C SER A 210 -4.83 52.90 6.18
N VAL A 211 -3.55 53.24 6.01
CA VAL A 211 -2.46 52.41 6.50
C VAL A 211 -2.55 52.44 8.02
N THR A 212 -3.18 51.44 8.62
CA THR A 212 -2.90 51.10 10.01
C THR A 212 -1.58 50.34 9.99
N THR A 213 -0.52 51.00 10.45
CA THR A 213 0.78 50.39 10.78
C THR A 213 0.55 49.42 11.93
N GLU A 214 0.13 48.20 11.61
CA GLU A 214 0.01 47.13 12.59
C GLU A 214 1.41 46.61 12.94
N ILE A 215 1.71 46.55 14.24
CA ILE A 215 2.97 46.04 14.79
C ILE A 215 2.84 44.52 14.88
N THR A 216 3.71 43.80 14.18
CA THR A 216 3.81 42.33 14.23
C THR A 216 5.03 41.93 15.04
N LEU A 217 4.82 41.15 16.10
CA LEU A 217 5.88 40.65 16.97
C LEU A 217 6.20 39.18 16.70
N ILE A 218 5.22 38.44 16.15
CA ILE A 218 5.32 37.02 15.87
C ILE A 218 5.80 36.82 14.43
N ASP A 219 6.47 35.70 14.17
CA ASP A 219 6.84 35.28 12.81
C ASP A 219 5.64 35.41 11.83
N PRO A 220 5.80 36.04 10.66
CA PRO A 220 4.71 36.29 9.73
C PRO A 220 3.97 35.03 9.28
N LYS A 221 4.66 33.89 9.12
CA LYS A 221 4.05 32.62 8.70
C LYS A 221 3.22 32.04 9.84
N LYS A 222 3.72 32.07 11.07
CA LYS A 222 2.95 31.64 12.25
C LYS A 222 1.73 32.54 12.49
N SER A 223 1.91 33.85 12.42
CA SER A 223 0.82 34.83 12.53
C SER A 223 -0.25 34.61 11.46
N MET A 224 0.15 34.38 10.21
CA MET A 224 -0.78 34.04 9.13
C MET A 224 -1.56 32.74 9.40
N ASN A 225 -0.87 31.67 9.80
CA ASN A 225 -1.49 30.38 10.12
C ASN A 225 -2.48 30.49 11.28
N LEU A 226 -2.12 31.22 12.33
CA LEU A 226 -3.01 31.47 13.47
C LEU A 226 -4.25 32.27 13.04
N ASN A 227 -4.07 33.33 12.26
CA ASN A 227 -5.20 34.13 11.77
C ASN A 227 -6.15 33.31 10.87
N ILE A 228 -5.62 32.43 10.03
CA ILE A 228 -6.43 31.49 9.24
C ILE A 228 -7.20 30.53 10.16
N PHE A 229 -6.54 30.01 11.19
CA PHE A 229 -7.14 29.12 12.16
C PHE A 229 -8.26 29.80 12.97
N LEU A 230 -8.01 31.00 13.50
CA LEU A 230 -9.00 31.77 14.28
C LEU A 230 -10.26 32.10 13.47
N LYS A 231 -10.14 32.35 12.16
CA LYS A 231 -11.29 32.56 11.26
C LYS A 231 -12.26 31.37 11.24
N GLN A 232 -11.80 30.15 11.53
CA GLN A 232 -12.65 28.95 11.57
C GLN A 232 -13.64 28.93 12.75
N PHE A 233 -13.42 29.77 13.77
CA PHE A 233 -14.33 29.89 14.91
C PHE A 233 -15.51 30.80 14.62
N ARG A 234 -15.37 31.74 13.67
CA ARG A 234 -16.37 32.80 13.39
C ARG A 234 -16.80 33.53 14.67
N ARG A 235 -15.85 33.74 15.59
CA ARG A 235 -16.01 34.36 16.91
C ARG A 235 -14.87 35.32 17.16
N SER A 236 -15.07 36.25 18.09
CA SER A 236 -14.03 37.17 18.55
C SER A 236 -12.97 36.44 19.39
N ASN A 237 -11.75 37.00 19.45
CA ASN A 237 -10.67 36.44 20.27
C ASN A 237 -11.07 36.29 21.75
N LYS A 238 -11.85 37.24 22.29
CA LYS A 238 -12.38 37.20 23.66
C LYS A 238 -13.30 36.00 23.87
N GLU A 239 -14.25 35.79 22.96
CA GLU A 239 -15.16 34.64 23.05
C GLU A 239 -14.42 33.31 22.95
N ILE A 240 -13.39 33.21 22.11
CA ILE A 240 -12.58 31.99 22.00
C ILE A 240 -11.84 31.72 23.32
N VAL A 241 -11.22 32.75 23.91
CA VAL A 241 -10.52 32.66 25.21
C VAL A 241 -11.50 32.36 26.35
N ASP A 242 -12.72 32.88 26.31
CA ASP A 242 -13.76 32.58 27.29
C ASP A 242 -14.23 31.12 27.23
N LEU A 243 -14.25 30.49 26.05
CA LEU A 243 -14.51 29.05 25.93
C LEU A 243 -13.42 28.22 26.60
N ILE A 244 -12.15 28.64 26.45
CA ILE A 244 -10.99 27.99 27.08
C ILE A 244 -11.11 28.13 28.58
N ARG A 245 -11.36 29.35 29.08
CA ARG A 245 -11.59 29.62 30.51
C ARG A 245 -12.71 28.75 31.10
N LYS A 246 -13.83 28.61 30.40
CA LYS A 246 -14.97 27.79 30.84
C LYS A 246 -14.79 26.28 30.63
N ALA A 247 -13.67 25.85 30.03
CA ALA A 247 -13.42 24.46 29.63
C ALA A 247 -14.54 23.84 28.78
N ASP A 248 -15.19 24.64 27.91
CA ASP A 248 -16.28 24.17 27.05
C ASP A 248 -15.73 23.36 25.86
N THR A 249 -15.39 22.12 26.14
CA THR A 249 -14.81 21.16 25.19
C THR A 249 -15.76 20.84 24.03
N ARG A 250 -17.07 20.80 24.29
CA ARG A 250 -18.09 20.45 23.29
C ARG A 250 -18.20 21.51 22.21
N THR A 251 -18.27 22.78 22.60
CA THR A 251 -18.38 23.89 21.64
C THR A 251 -17.05 24.16 20.95
N PHE A 252 -15.93 23.97 21.65
CA PHE A 252 -14.60 24.18 21.08
C PHE A 252 -14.27 23.10 20.03
N GLY A 253 -14.45 21.83 20.36
CA GLY A 253 -14.22 20.68 19.49
C GLY A 253 -12.77 20.18 19.48
N VAL A 254 -12.61 18.86 19.47
CA VAL A 254 -11.33 18.13 19.57
C VAL A 254 -10.33 18.55 18.48
N GLU A 255 -10.76 18.59 17.21
CA GLU A 255 -9.87 18.94 16.09
C GLU A 255 -9.37 20.39 16.18
N LYS A 256 -10.21 21.30 16.68
CA LYS A 256 -9.80 22.68 16.93
C LYS A 256 -8.85 22.77 18.12
N LEU A 257 -9.06 22.00 19.19
CA LEU A 257 -8.11 21.92 20.31
C LEU A 257 -6.73 21.42 19.83
N LYS A 258 -6.69 20.33 19.05
CA LYS A 258 -5.45 19.81 18.43
C LYS A 258 -4.78 20.86 17.55
N GLY A 259 -5.55 21.60 16.76
CA GLY A 259 -5.05 22.70 15.91
C GLY A 259 -4.47 23.85 16.73
N LEU A 260 -5.16 24.30 17.77
CA LEU A 260 -4.70 25.41 18.60
C LEU A 260 -3.44 25.06 19.39
N ILE A 261 -3.36 23.86 19.98
CA ILE A 261 -2.19 23.39 20.74
C ILE A 261 -0.92 23.44 19.89
N LYS A 262 -1.01 23.05 18.61
CA LYS A 262 0.11 23.12 17.65
C LYS A 262 0.57 24.55 17.33
N LEU A 263 -0.31 25.53 17.52
CA LEU A 263 -0.07 26.94 17.19
C LEU A 263 0.29 27.80 18.40
N LEU A 264 0.38 27.23 19.62
CA LEU A 264 0.63 27.99 20.84
C LEU A 264 1.95 28.79 20.79
N PRO A 265 2.03 29.94 21.48
CA PRO A 265 3.23 30.77 21.53
C PRO A 265 4.33 30.07 22.33
N GLN A 266 5.54 30.03 21.80
CA GLN A 266 6.74 29.50 22.48
C GLN A 266 7.16 30.43 23.64
N PRO A 267 7.98 29.95 24.59
CA PRO A 267 8.37 30.74 25.77
C PRO A 267 8.95 32.12 25.43
N ASP A 268 9.80 32.21 24.40
CA ASP A 268 10.39 33.45 23.89
C ASP A 268 9.34 34.42 23.32
N GLU A 269 8.33 33.88 22.61
CA GLU A 269 7.22 34.69 22.09
C GLU A 269 6.29 35.16 23.21
N ILE A 270 6.10 34.36 24.27
CA ILE A 270 5.35 34.75 25.47
C ILE A 270 6.03 35.92 26.14
N ASP A 271 7.36 35.84 26.33
CA ASP A 271 8.14 36.92 26.93
C ASP A 271 8.10 38.20 26.09
N LEU A 272 8.24 38.07 24.76
CA LEU A 272 8.18 39.20 23.83
C LEU A 272 6.83 39.91 23.87
N ILE A 273 5.73 39.16 23.87
CA ILE A 273 4.37 39.71 23.89
C ILE A 273 4.03 40.30 25.26
N SER A 274 4.46 39.65 26.34
CA SER A 274 4.18 40.10 27.72
C SER A 274 4.94 41.37 28.08
N ASN A 275 6.17 41.53 27.58
CA ASN A 275 7.02 42.69 27.86
C ASN A 275 6.90 43.80 26.80
N PHE A 276 5.95 43.71 25.87
CA PHE A 276 5.74 44.76 24.88
C PHE A 276 5.21 46.04 25.54
N ASP A 277 6.02 47.10 25.49
CA ASP A 277 5.76 48.41 26.09
C ASP A 277 5.12 49.41 25.11
N GLY A 278 4.87 48.99 23.87
CA GLY A 278 4.24 49.79 22.83
C GLY A 278 2.71 49.83 22.91
N ASN A 279 2.10 50.47 21.90
CA ASN A 279 0.63 50.59 21.85
C ASN A 279 -0.03 49.26 21.41
N VAL A 280 -0.70 48.61 22.37
CA VAL A 280 -1.44 47.34 22.22
C VAL A 280 -2.52 47.40 21.13
N ASP A 281 -3.16 48.55 20.92
CA ASP A 281 -4.21 48.69 19.90
C ASP A 281 -3.67 48.57 18.48
N LYS A 282 -2.37 48.83 18.30
CA LYS A 282 -1.67 48.68 17.01
C LYS A 282 -1.15 47.28 16.77
N LEU A 283 -1.25 46.34 17.72
CA LEU A 283 -0.79 44.97 17.48
C LEU A 283 -1.65 44.26 16.42
N GLY A 284 -1.01 43.34 15.69
CA GLY A 284 -1.70 42.42 14.80
C GLY A 284 -2.73 41.54 15.54
N ASN A 285 -3.69 40.96 14.80
CA ASN A 285 -4.74 40.14 15.40
C ASN A 285 -4.21 38.89 16.13
N ALA A 286 -3.11 38.31 15.65
CA ALA A 286 -2.47 37.13 16.25
C ALA A 286 -1.89 37.47 17.64
N GLU A 287 -1.18 38.58 17.74
CA GLU A 287 -0.61 39.11 18.98
C GLU A 287 -1.73 39.47 19.97
N LYS A 288 -2.80 40.12 19.51
CA LYS A 288 -3.99 40.41 20.33
C LYS A 288 -4.66 39.15 20.88
N PHE A 289 -4.72 38.08 20.10
CA PHE A 289 -5.23 36.79 20.58
C PHE A 289 -4.31 36.18 21.64
N PHE A 290 -3.00 36.12 21.39
CA PHE A 290 -2.06 35.59 22.38
C PHE A 290 -1.99 36.41 23.66
N GLN A 291 -2.12 37.73 23.59
CA GLN A 291 -2.18 38.57 24.79
C GLN A 291 -3.36 38.19 25.69
N LEU A 292 -4.54 37.93 25.11
CA LEU A 292 -5.70 37.44 25.86
C LEU A 292 -5.49 36.02 26.40
N LEU A 293 -4.79 35.16 25.64
CA LEU A 293 -4.52 33.77 26.02
C LEU A 293 -3.49 33.67 27.16
N ILE A 294 -2.41 34.46 27.11
CA ILE A 294 -1.34 34.48 28.12
C ILE A 294 -1.86 34.99 29.47
N GLN A 295 -2.88 35.85 29.47
CA GLN A 295 -3.56 36.29 30.69
C GLN A 295 -4.37 35.18 31.38
N LEU A 296 -4.60 34.04 30.71
CA LEU A 296 -5.18 32.87 31.38
C LEU A 296 -4.07 32.09 32.09
N PRO A 297 -4.17 31.88 33.41
CA PRO A 297 -3.23 31.05 34.13
C PRO A 297 -3.28 29.61 33.59
N ASP A 298 -2.10 29.01 33.46
CA ASP A 298 -1.86 27.66 32.93
C ASP A 298 -2.66 27.32 31.66
N PHE A 299 -2.81 28.28 30.73
CA PHE A 299 -3.62 28.09 29.50
C PHE A 299 -3.22 26.84 28.69
N ARG A 300 -1.93 26.47 28.72
CA ARG A 300 -1.42 25.24 28.10
C ARG A 300 -2.03 24.00 28.74
N CYS A 301 -1.93 23.89 30.07
CA CYS A 301 -2.52 22.79 30.84
C CYS A 301 -4.04 22.73 30.66
N ARG A 302 -4.71 23.89 30.66
CA ARG A 302 -6.17 23.98 30.44
C ARG A 302 -6.56 23.43 29.06
N LEU A 303 -5.85 23.80 28.00
CA LEU A 303 -6.10 23.30 26.64
C LEU A 303 -5.80 21.80 26.49
N GLU A 304 -4.69 21.33 27.07
CA GLU A 304 -4.33 19.90 27.07
C GLU A 304 -5.36 19.05 27.84
N SER A 305 -5.84 19.56 28.98
CA SER A 305 -6.91 18.94 29.77
C SER A 305 -8.24 18.90 29.01
N MET A 306 -8.65 20.01 28.38
CA MET A 306 -9.83 20.02 27.50
C MET A 306 -9.71 19.02 26.35
N LEU A 307 -8.52 18.91 25.74
CA LEU A 307 -8.30 17.96 24.65
C LEU A 307 -8.46 16.51 25.16
N LEU A 308 -7.89 16.22 26.32
CA LEU A 308 -8.02 14.91 26.96
C LEU A 308 -9.50 14.59 27.25
N VAL A 309 -10.24 15.51 27.88
CA VAL A 309 -11.69 15.36 28.13
C VAL A 309 -12.46 15.04 26.85
N GLY A 310 -12.16 15.74 25.76
CA GLY A 310 -12.88 15.60 24.50
C GLY A 310 -12.57 14.32 23.72
N ASP A 311 -11.37 13.76 23.87
CA ASP A 311 -10.88 12.64 23.05
C ASP A 311 -10.84 11.31 23.83
N PHE A 312 -10.75 11.34 25.16
CA PHE A 312 -10.52 10.15 26.01
C PHE A 312 -11.54 9.03 25.80
N SER A 313 -12.84 9.35 25.88
CA SER A 313 -13.92 8.37 25.69
C SER A 313 -13.86 7.70 24.32
N SER A 314 -13.56 8.47 23.27
CA SER A 314 -13.45 7.97 21.90
C SER A 314 -12.25 7.03 21.75
N GLN A 315 -11.11 7.36 22.35
CA GLN A 315 -9.94 6.50 22.34
C GLN A 315 -10.19 5.19 23.10
N LEU A 316 -10.81 5.23 24.28
CA LEU A 316 -11.18 4.01 25.02
C LEU A 316 -12.18 3.14 24.28
N ALA A 317 -13.14 3.73 23.56
CA ALA A 317 -14.12 3.00 22.76
C ALA A 317 -13.49 2.18 21.63
N LEU A 318 -12.28 2.52 21.19
CA LEU A 318 -11.51 1.74 20.21
C LEU A 318 -10.70 0.60 20.85
N ILE A 319 -10.31 0.76 22.12
CA ILE A 319 -9.42 -0.17 22.84
C ILE A 319 -10.24 -1.25 23.58
N ARG A 320 -11.19 -0.83 24.41
CA ARG A 320 -11.91 -1.69 25.36
C ARG A 320 -12.64 -2.86 24.67
N PRO A 321 -13.42 -2.66 23.59
CA PRO A 321 -14.16 -3.75 22.94
C PRO A 321 -13.24 -4.81 22.33
N ASN A 322 -12.08 -4.41 21.82
CA ASN A 322 -11.14 -5.33 21.18
C ASN A 322 -10.47 -6.26 22.20
N ILE A 323 -10.09 -5.73 23.37
CA ILE A 323 -9.57 -6.54 24.48
C ILE A 323 -10.64 -7.53 24.98
N GLN A 324 -11.87 -7.05 25.16
CA GLN A 324 -13.00 -7.89 25.58
C GLN A 324 -13.28 -9.01 24.57
N LEU A 325 -13.23 -8.71 23.27
CA LEU A 325 -13.40 -9.72 22.23
C LEU A 325 -12.32 -10.80 22.31
N LEU A 326 -11.04 -10.43 22.48
CA LEU A 326 -9.96 -11.42 22.60
C LEU A 326 -10.12 -12.29 23.85
N LEU A 327 -10.48 -11.71 25.00
CA LEU A 327 -10.79 -12.46 26.22
C LEU A 327 -11.93 -13.46 26.01
N GLN A 328 -12.99 -13.04 25.31
CA GLN A 328 -14.11 -13.91 24.96
C GLN A 328 -13.67 -15.06 24.06
N ILE A 329 -12.85 -14.80 23.03
CA ILE A 329 -12.33 -15.82 22.13
C ILE A 329 -11.48 -16.84 22.90
N CYS A 330 -10.53 -16.40 23.73
CA CYS A 330 -9.70 -17.30 24.52
C CYS A 330 -10.53 -18.17 25.48
N THR A 331 -11.54 -17.57 26.11
CA THR A 331 -12.48 -18.30 26.99
C THR A 331 -13.29 -19.33 26.22
N LYS A 332 -13.82 -18.94 25.05
CA LYS A 332 -14.57 -19.86 24.18
C LYS A 332 -13.69 -21.00 23.71
N LEU A 333 -12.47 -20.75 23.21
CA LEU A 333 -11.56 -21.81 22.75
C LEU A 333 -11.26 -22.85 23.82
N THR A 334 -11.00 -22.40 25.06
CA THR A 334 -10.60 -23.29 26.16
C THR A 334 -11.77 -24.04 26.78
N ASN A 335 -12.98 -23.48 26.75
CA ASN A 335 -14.16 -24.08 27.37
C ASN A 335 -15.10 -24.78 26.37
N ASN A 336 -14.89 -24.66 25.06
CA ASN A 336 -15.80 -25.23 24.06
C ASN A 336 -15.77 -26.77 24.07
N VAL A 337 -16.86 -27.37 24.53
CA VAL A 337 -17.03 -28.83 24.62
C VAL A 337 -17.16 -29.47 23.24
N ALA A 338 -17.83 -28.80 22.29
CA ALA A 338 -17.98 -29.29 20.93
C ALA A 338 -16.63 -29.37 20.20
N LEU A 339 -15.76 -28.38 20.37
CA LEU A 339 -14.39 -28.41 19.87
C LEU A 339 -13.62 -29.61 20.45
N LYS A 340 -13.69 -29.84 21.76
CA LYS A 340 -13.02 -30.98 22.41
C LYS A 340 -13.52 -32.32 21.87
N LYS A 341 -14.83 -32.47 21.64
CA LYS A 341 -15.41 -33.64 20.97
C LYS A 341 -14.86 -33.79 19.55
N PHE A 342 -14.81 -32.71 18.77
CA PHE A 342 -14.29 -32.75 17.41
C PHE A 342 -12.81 -33.18 17.39
N LEU A 343 -11.97 -32.62 18.26
CA LEU A 343 -10.56 -33.02 18.39
C LEU A 343 -10.40 -34.50 18.75
N ARG A 344 -11.35 -35.07 19.51
CA ARG A 344 -11.39 -36.52 19.79
C ARG A 344 -11.66 -37.35 18.53
N TYR A 345 -12.59 -36.95 17.67
CA TYR A 345 -12.80 -37.60 16.36
C TYR A 345 -11.51 -37.58 15.53
N VAL A 346 -10.84 -36.42 15.46
CA VAL A 346 -9.57 -36.27 14.76
C VAL A 346 -8.50 -37.20 15.31
N LEU A 347 -8.35 -37.27 16.64
CA LEU A 347 -7.36 -38.13 17.29
C LEU A 347 -7.61 -39.61 17.00
N GLN A 348 -8.87 -40.05 17.08
CA GLN A 348 -9.24 -41.44 16.82
C GLN A 348 -9.01 -41.83 15.34
N ALA A 349 -9.45 -40.97 14.41
CA ALA A 349 -9.23 -41.19 12.99
C ALA A 349 -7.72 -41.22 12.66
N GLY A 350 -6.94 -40.29 13.22
CA GLY A 350 -5.49 -40.25 13.05
C GLY A 350 -4.79 -41.50 13.60
N ASN A 351 -5.13 -41.94 14.80
CA ASN A 351 -4.56 -43.15 15.41
C ASN A 351 -4.90 -44.42 14.63
N PHE A 352 -6.11 -44.50 14.07
CA PHE A 352 -6.51 -45.63 13.24
C PHE A 352 -5.71 -45.67 11.93
N LEU A 353 -5.59 -44.53 11.24
CA LEU A 353 -4.87 -44.43 9.97
C LEU A 353 -3.36 -44.64 10.12
N ASN A 354 -2.78 -44.18 11.24
CA ASN A 354 -1.35 -44.26 11.51
C ASN A 354 -0.94 -45.51 12.32
N LYS A 355 -1.82 -46.51 12.42
CA LYS A 355 -1.54 -47.75 13.16
C LYS A 355 -0.26 -48.42 12.63
N GLY A 356 0.65 -48.75 13.53
CA GLY A 356 1.94 -49.38 13.19
C GLY A 356 3.05 -48.41 12.78
N THR A 357 2.77 -47.11 12.71
CA THR A 357 3.80 -46.06 12.54
C THR A 357 4.20 -45.47 13.88
N THR A 358 5.29 -44.68 13.91
CA THR A 358 5.69 -43.88 15.09
C THR A 358 4.65 -42.83 15.49
N SER A 359 3.70 -42.51 14.61
CA SER A 359 2.61 -41.55 14.84
C SER A 359 1.27 -42.24 15.20
N GLY A 360 1.26 -43.57 15.37
CA GLY A 360 0.13 -44.31 15.91
C GLY A 360 0.07 -44.24 17.45
N ASN A 361 -1.10 -44.53 18.04
CA ASN A 361 -1.33 -44.48 19.50
C ASN A 361 -0.96 -43.14 20.17
N ALA A 362 -1.10 -42.03 19.44
CA ALA A 362 -0.91 -40.71 20.00
C ALA A 362 -1.99 -40.39 21.05
N VAL A 363 -1.59 -39.70 22.11
CA VAL A 363 -2.51 -39.17 23.15
C VAL A 363 -2.98 -37.73 22.85
N GLY A 364 -2.37 -37.10 21.85
CA GLY A 364 -2.68 -35.74 21.41
C GLY A 364 -1.85 -35.35 20.18
N PHE A 365 -2.16 -34.21 19.59
CA PHE A 365 -1.45 -33.67 18.44
C PHE A 365 -1.35 -32.14 18.52
N ARG A 366 -0.39 -31.56 17.81
CA ARG A 366 -0.22 -30.09 17.69
C ARG A 366 -1.36 -29.49 16.88
N ILE A 367 -1.87 -28.33 17.29
CA ILE A 367 -3.01 -27.66 16.63
C ILE A 367 -2.73 -27.38 15.15
N SER A 368 -1.48 -27.07 14.80
CA SER A 368 -1.05 -26.91 13.39
C SER A 368 -1.37 -28.11 12.49
N SER A 369 -1.54 -29.32 13.05
CA SER A 369 -1.92 -30.53 12.31
C SER A 369 -3.37 -30.50 11.81
N LEU A 370 -4.25 -29.67 12.39
CA LEU A 370 -5.64 -29.53 11.93
C LEU A 370 -5.71 -29.10 10.46
N ASN A 371 -4.77 -28.25 10.04
CA ASN A 371 -4.66 -27.80 8.66
C ASN A 371 -4.24 -28.91 7.68
N LYS A 372 -3.72 -30.05 8.16
CA LYS A 372 -3.33 -31.19 7.32
C LYS A 372 -4.51 -32.10 6.98
N LEU A 373 -5.62 -32.03 7.74
CA LEU A 373 -6.78 -32.92 7.55
C LEU A 373 -7.44 -32.76 6.17
N ILE A 374 -7.38 -31.56 5.60
CA ILE A 374 -7.87 -31.29 4.23
C ILE A 374 -6.95 -31.87 3.15
N MET A 375 -5.66 -32.08 3.48
CA MET A 375 -4.65 -32.59 2.54
C MET A 375 -4.66 -34.12 2.44
N THR A 376 -5.05 -34.82 3.51
CA THR A 376 -5.18 -36.28 3.51
C THR A 376 -6.37 -36.69 2.65
N ARG A 377 -6.12 -37.21 1.45
CA ARG A 377 -7.16 -37.62 0.50
C ARG A 377 -7.64 -39.04 0.74
N SER A 378 -8.93 -39.27 0.49
CA SER A 378 -9.51 -40.62 0.43
C SER A 378 -9.28 -41.26 -0.95
N ASN A 379 -9.67 -42.53 -1.11
CA ASN A 379 -9.76 -43.19 -2.41
C ASN A 379 -10.91 -42.66 -3.30
N VAL A 380 -11.79 -41.82 -2.76
CA VAL A 380 -12.84 -41.13 -3.52
C VAL A 380 -12.35 -39.74 -3.92
N ALA A 381 -12.48 -39.42 -5.21
CA ALA A 381 -12.07 -38.14 -5.74
C ALA A 381 -12.73 -36.98 -4.98
N ARG A 382 -11.93 -35.95 -4.68
CA ARG A 382 -12.34 -34.71 -3.98
C ARG A 382 -12.76 -34.87 -2.51
N ILE A 383 -12.73 -36.07 -1.93
CA ILE A 383 -13.01 -36.28 -0.50
C ILE A 383 -11.68 -36.35 0.27
N SER A 384 -11.58 -35.56 1.34
CA SER A 384 -10.47 -35.59 2.30
C SER A 384 -10.89 -36.20 3.63
N LEU A 385 -9.92 -36.44 4.51
CA LEU A 385 -10.18 -36.88 5.88
C LEU A 385 -11.05 -35.88 6.65
N LEU A 386 -10.87 -34.57 6.41
CA LEU A 386 -11.73 -33.55 7.01
C LEU A 386 -13.20 -33.70 6.57
N HIS A 387 -13.46 -33.96 5.28
CA HIS A 387 -14.82 -34.20 4.78
C HIS A 387 -15.47 -35.39 5.47
N TYR A 388 -14.73 -36.48 5.63
CA TYR A 388 -15.20 -37.69 6.30
C TYR A 388 -15.53 -37.41 7.78
N ILE A 389 -14.62 -36.80 8.54
CA ILE A 389 -14.84 -36.49 9.96
C ILE A 389 -16.06 -35.58 10.13
N VAL A 390 -16.20 -34.56 9.29
CA VAL A 390 -17.35 -33.64 9.32
C VAL A 390 -18.65 -34.39 9.04
N GLU A 391 -18.69 -35.23 8.01
CA GLU A 391 -19.86 -36.06 7.68
C GLU A 391 -20.22 -37.02 8.83
N GLU A 392 -19.23 -37.64 9.45
CA GLU A 392 -19.43 -38.54 10.58
C GLU A 392 -20.00 -37.80 11.80
N CYS A 393 -19.46 -36.61 12.10
CA CYS A 393 -20.01 -35.74 13.14
C CYS A 393 -21.46 -35.36 12.83
N GLU A 394 -21.82 -35.06 11.57
CA GLU A 394 -23.21 -34.73 11.20
C GLU A 394 -24.19 -35.88 11.38
N LYS A 395 -23.73 -37.12 11.17
CA LYS A 395 -24.54 -38.34 11.32
C LYS A 395 -24.72 -38.73 12.79
N GLU A 396 -23.63 -38.77 13.55
CA GLU A 396 -23.61 -39.31 14.92
C GLU A 396 -23.97 -38.26 15.98
N ASP A 397 -23.36 -37.06 15.93
CA ASP A 397 -23.63 -35.98 16.89
C ASP A 397 -23.35 -34.60 16.27
N LYS A 398 -24.38 -34.04 15.61
CA LYS A 398 -24.32 -32.73 14.96
C LYS A 398 -23.92 -31.60 15.91
N THR A 399 -24.12 -31.75 17.22
CA THR A 399 -23.72 -30.72 18.20
C THR A 399 -22.20 -30.54 18.25
N THR A 400 -21.44 -31.55 17.83
CA THR A 400 -19.97 -31.53 17.74
C THR A 400 -19.46 -30.45 16.78
N LEU A 401 -20.25 -30.00 15.81
CA LEU A 401 -19.84 -28.98 14.83
C LEU A 401 -20.21 -27.54 15.24
N ARG A 402 -20.98 -27.36 16.32
CA ARG A 402 -21.42 -26.02 16.80
C ARG A 402 -20.26 -25.10 17.20
N PHE A 403 -19.06 -25.64 17.48
CA PHE A 403 -17.90 -24.81 17.77
C PHE A 403 -17.57 -23.85 16.62
N VAL A 404 -17.87 -24.23 15.38
CA VAL A 404 -17.65 -23.36 14.21
C VAL A 404 -18.56 -22.14 14.28
N ASP A 405 -19.84 -22.33 14.63
CA ASP A 405 -20.79 -21.23 14.79
C ASP A 405 -20.39 -20.32 15.97
N ASP A 406 -19.91 -20.91 17.06
CA ASP A 406 -19.53 -20.17 18.27
C ASP A 406 -18.25 -19.33 18.11
N LEU A 407 -17.31 -19.80 17.28
CA LEU A 407 -15.94 -19.28 17.20
C LEU A 407 -15.68 -18.47 15.92
N LEU A 408 -16.30 -18.81 14.79
CA LEU A 408 -15.91 -18.25 13.49
C LEU A 408 -16.12 -16.72 13.41
N GLU A 409 -17.29 -16.22 13.81
CA GLU A 409 -17.56 -14.77 13.75
C GLU A 409 -16.63 -13.96 14.69
N PRO A 410 -16.46 -14.34 15.98
CA PRO A 410 -15.47 -13.67 16.84
C PRO A 410 -14.05 -13.69 16.28
N LEU A 411 -13.58 -14.83 15.76
CA LEU A 411 -12.26 -14.97 15.16
C LEU A 411 -12.09 -14.09 13.90
N GLN A 412 -13.14 -13.92 13.11
CA GLN A 412 -13.12 -13.00 11.95
C GLN A 412 -13.09 -11.53 12.39
N LYS A 413 -13.74 -11.18 13.50
CA LYS A 413 -13.69 -9.81 14.04
C LYS A 413 -12.30 -9.48 14.58
N SER A 414 -11.59 -10.44 15.20
CA SER A 414 -10.25 -10.19 15.74
C SER A 414 -9.18 -9.88 14.68
N THR A 415 -9.39 -10.21 13.40
CA THR A 415 -8.42 -9.87 12.34
C THR A 415 -8.44 -8.40 11.95
N ARG A 416 -9.41 -7.62 12.44
CA ARG A 416 -9.57 -6.19 12.08
C ARG A 416 -8.65 -5.27 12.86
N PHE A 417 -7.95 -5.78 13.86
CA PHE A 417 -7.07 -5.01 14.72
C PHE A 417 -5.83 -5.81 15.11
N ASN A 418 -4.83 -5.10 15.63
CA ASN A 418 -3.58 -5.69 16.09
C ASN A 418 -3.44 -5.51 17.61
N LEU A 419 -3.16 -6.60 18.33
CA LEU A 419 -3.04 -6.60 19.79
C LEU A 419 -1.91 -5.69 20.29
N GLU A 420 -0.76 -5.69 19.62
CA GLU A 420 0.39 -4.87 20.01
C GLU A 420 0.11 -3.38 19.81
N ASN A 421 -0.60 -3.04 18.72
CA ASN A 421 -1.05 -1.66 18.50
C ASN A 421 -2.02 -1.21 19.60
N ILE A 422 -3.00 -2.04 19.97
CA ILE A 422 -3.96 -1.74 21.04
C ILE A 422 -3.23 -1.50 22.37
N LYS A 423 -2.25 -2.35 22.71
CA LYS A 423 -1.44 -2.18 23.92
C LYS A 423 -0.63 -0.88 23.89
N SER A 424 -0.05 -0.53 22.74
CA SER A 424 0.70 0.70 22.54
C SER A 424 -0.20 1.94 22.66
N GLU A 425 -1.36 1.95 21.99
CA GLU A 425 -2.35 3.01 22.06
C GLU A 425 -2.85 3.24 23.50
N PHE A 426 -3.15 2.15 24.23
CA PHE A 426 -3.51 2.22 25.63
C PHE A 426 -2.40 2.84 26.48
N LYS A 427 -1.14 2.43 26.27
CA LYS A 427 0.01 2.99 26.98
C LYS A 427 0.20 4.48 26.70
N GLN A 428 0.01 4.91 25.44
CA GLN A 428 0.06 6.32 25.07
C GLN A 428 -1.05 7.12 25.76
N LEU A 429 -2.28 6.62 25.76
CA LEU A 429 -3.40 7.25 26.45
C LEU A 429 -3.16 7.35 27.96
N LYS A 430 -2.71 6.25 28.59
CA LYS A 430 -2.35 6.23 30.01
C LYS A 430 -1.26 7.25 30.35
N ASN A 431 -0.20 7.32 29.54
CA ASN A 431 0.86 8.31 29.73
C ASN A 431 0.35 9.74 29.57
N ASN A 432 -0.58 9.98 28.65
CA ASN A 432 -1.19 11.29 28.46
C ASN A 432 -1.98 11.72 29.71
N VAL A 433 -2.83 10.84 30.26
CA VAL A 433 -3.56 11.10 31.52
C VAL A 433 -2.58 11.40 32.67
N ILE A 434 -1.53 10.59 32.84
CA ILE A 434 -0.52 10.82 33.89
C ILE A 434 0.19 12.17 33.70
N CYS A 435 0.53 12.54 32.46
CA CYS A 435 1.16 13.82 32.16
C CYS A 435 0.26 14.99 32.56
N VAL A 436 -1.00 14.96 32.11
CA VAL A 436 -1.99 16.01 32.43
C VAL A 436 -2.27 16.06 33.93
N ARG A 437 -2.40 14.92 34.63
CA ARG A 437 -2.57 14.89 36.09
C ARG A 437 -1.41 15.58 36.81
N ASN A 438 -0.18 15.29 36.40
CA ASN A 438 1.01 15.90 37.00
C ASN A 438 1.10 17.40 36.74
N GLN A 439 0.59 17.88 35.61
CA GLN A 439 0.49 19.32 35.34
C GLN A 439 -0.60 19.96 36.20
N LEU A 440 -1.79 19.35 36.29
CA LEU A 440 -2.89 19.84 37.12
C LEU A 440 -2.49 19.95 38.60
N ASN A 441 -1.78 18.95 39.14
CA ASN A 441 -1.27 18.99 40.52
C ASN A 441 -0.33 20.17 40.82
N LYS A 442 0.24 20.80 39.79
CA LYS A 442 1.11 21.98 39.90
C LYS A 442 0.42 23.28 39.50
N ALA A 443 -0.76 23.19 38.88
CA ALA A 443 -1.54 24.32 38.40
C ALA A 443 -2.32 24.98 39.54
N GLU A 444 -2.94 26.12 39.23
CA GLU A 444 -3.82 26.78 40.18
C GLU A 444 -5.01 25.90 40.61
N THR A 445 -5.53 26.15 41.82
CA THR A 445 -6.59 25.34 42.43
C THR A 445 -7.88 25.35 41.61
N GLU A 446 -8.22 26.49 40.99
CA GLU A 446 -9.38 26.62 40.10
C GLU A 446 -9.31 25.60 38.95
N ILE A 447 -8.15 25.46 38.32
CA ILE A 447 -7.94 24.61 37.15
C ILE A 447 -7.95 23.15 37.56
N SER A 448 -7.27 22.84 38.67
CA SER A 448 -7.26 21.48 39.23
C SER A 448 -8.69 21.00 39.50
N GLN A 449 -9.48 21.81 40.23
CA GLN A 449 -10.87 21.48 40.54
C GLN A 449 -11.77 21.39 39.28
N GLN A 450 -11.50 22.17 38.24
CA GLN A 450 -12.27 22.16 37.00
C GLN A 450 -12.22 20.80 36.28
N PHE A 451 -11.14 20.03 36.43
CA PHE A 451 -10.93 18.75 35.75
C PHE A 451 -10.88 17.53 36.69
N GLU A 452 -10.94 17.71 38.00
CA GLU A 452 -10.72 16.64 38.98
C GLU A 452 -11.66 15.45 38.78
N ASP A 453 -12.99 15.69 38.72
CA ASP A 453 -13.99 14.63 38.53
C ASP A 453 -13.68 13.76 37.29
N PHE A 454 -13.36 14.42 36.16
CA PHE A 454 -12.99 13.71 34.94
C PHE A 454 -11.70 12.92 35.11
N MET A 455 -10.72 13.48 35.82
CA MET A 455 -9.44 12.84 36.00
C MET A 455 -9.56 11.60 36.91
N GLU A 456 -10.40 11.64 37.95
CA GLU A 456 -10.70 10.47 38.79
C GLU A 456 -11.38 9.36 37.96
N ASP A 457 -12.40 9.71 37.19
CA ASP A 457 -13.10 8.79 36.29
C ASP A 457 -12.14 8.17 35.25
N ALA A 458 -11.29 8.99 34.63
CA ALA A 458 -10.33 8.55 33.64
C ALA A 458 -9.29 7.59 34.21
N GLU A 459 -8.78 7.84 35.42
CA GLU A 459 -7.85 6.93 36.10
C GLU A 459 -8.51 5.60 36.45
N CYS A 460 -9.74 5.62 36.94
CA CYS A 460 -10.51 4.40 37.22
C CYS A 460 -10.74 3.58 35.94
N ASP A 461 -11.15 4.23 34.85
CA ASP A 461 -11.36 3.60 33.55
C ASP A 461 -10.07 2.99 32.97
N LEU A 462 -8.93 3.68 33.14
CA LEU A 462 -7.62 3.17 32.73
C LEU A 462 -7.21 1.95 33.55
N GLU A 463 -7.41 1.99 34.87
CA GLU A 463 -7.08 0.85 35.74
C GLU A 463 -7.91 -0.40 35.37
N GLU A 464 -9.20 -0.24 35.03
CA GLU A 464 -10.05 -1.34 34.57
C GLU A 464 -9.53 -1.96 33.27
N VAL A 465 -9.14 -1.12 32.31
CA VAL A 465 -8.60 -1.59 31.02
C VAL A 465 -7.24 -2.24 31.21
N GLU A 466 -6.38 -1.71 32.07
CA GLU A 466 -5.09 -2.32 32.41
C GLU A 466 -5.27 -3.71 33.02
N LYS A 467 -6.18 -3.86 33.99
CA LYS A 467 -6.56 -5.17 34.56
C LYS A 467 -7.08 -6.12 33.48
N SER A 468 -7.82 -5.62 32.49
CA SER A 468 -8.30 -6.42 31.35
C SER A 468 -7.17 -6.88 30.44
N ILE A 469 -6.16 -6.05 30.18
CA ILE A 469 -4.95 -6.40 29.42
C ILE A 469 -4.14 -7.47 30.18
N GLU A 470 -3.94 -7.30 31.49
CA GLU A 470 -3.25 -8.30 32.30
C GLU A 470 -3.99 -9.64 32.33
N ARG A 471 -5.33 -9.60 32.42
CA ARG A 471 -6.18 -10.78 32.32
C ARG A 471 -6.02 -11.44 30.95
N LEU A 472 -5.94 -10.66 29.88
CA LEU A 472 -5.73 -11.18 28.53
C LEU A 472 -4.37 -11.86 28.41
N ASP A 473 -3.30 -11.30 28.97
CA ASP A 473 -1.97 -11.92 28.97
C ASP A 473 -1.94 -13.22 29.77
N LYS A 474 -2.62 -13.27 30.93
CA LYS A 474 -2.81 -14.50 31.71
C LYS A 474 -3.60 -15.54 30.91
N CYS A 475 -4.66 -15.12 30.22
CA CYS A 475 -5.48 -15.98 29.40
C CYS A 475 -4.70 -16.53 28.20
N SER A 476 -3.92 -15.68 27.52
CA SER A 476 -3.04 -16.05 26.41
C SER A 476 -2.05 -17.16 26.81
N ARG A 477 -1.36 -17.00 27.95
CA ARG A 477 -0.48 -18.06 28.51
C ARG A 477 -1.25 -19.34 28.84
N TYR A 478 -2.46 -19.22 29.37
CA TYR A 478 -3.30 -20.38 29.63
C TYR A 478 -3.73 -21.09 28.34
N VAL A 479 -4.09 -20.36 27.28
CA VAL A 479 -4.37 -20.95 25.95
C VAL A 479 -3.16 -21.72 25.44
N ALA A 480 -1.96 -21.13 25.50
CA ALA A 480 -0.73 -21.80 25.09
C ALA A 480 -0.54 -23.13 25.82
N ARG A 481 -0.64 -23.13 27.15
CA ARG A 481 -0.54 -24.36 27.97
C ARG A 481 -1.64 -25.37 27.66
N HIS A 482 -2.89 -24.90 27.56
CA HIS A 482 -4.06 -25.75 27.36
C HIS A 482 -4.01 -26.51 26.03
N PHE A 483 -3.45 -25.89 25.00
CA PHE A 483 -3.24 -26.50 23.68
C PHE A 483 -1.81 -27.03 23.47
N CYS A 484 -1.03 -27.15 24.55
CA CYS A 484 0.33 -27.67 24.59
C CYS A 484 1.34 -26.93 23.68
N GLU A 485 1.11 -25.66 23.36
CA GLU A 485 2.03 -24.82 22.59
C GLU A 485 3.21 -24.31 23.43
N ASN A 486 4.31 -23.91 22.77
CA ASN A 486 5.49 -23.40 23.46
C ASN A 486 5.25 -21.97 23.96
N GLU A 487 5.12 -21.80 25.27
CA GLU A 487 4.86 -20.49 25.92
C GLU A 487 5.86 -19.39 25.54
N ARG A 488 7.12 -19.73 25.24
CA ARG A 488 8.16 -18.74 24.92
C ARG A 488 8.00 -18.16 23.52
N THR A 489 7.49 -18.95 22.59
CA THR A 489 7.33 -18.57 21.18
C THR A 489 5.86 -18.37 20.81
N PHE A 490 4.95 -18.40 21.80
CA PHE A 490 3.52 -18.36 21.55
C PHE A 490 3.08 -16.96 21.14
N ASN A 491 2.51 -16.86 19.94
CA ASN A 491 1.84 -15.67 19.46
C ASN A 491 0.33 -15.93 19.42
N LEU A 492 -0.43 -15.18 20.23
CA LEU A 492 -1.87 -15.34 20.30
C LEU A 492 -2.54 -15.05 18.95
N ALA A 493 -2.14 -14.00 18.24
CA ALA A 493 -2.76 -13.61 16.97
C ALA A 493 -2.59 -14.69 15.89
N GLU A 494 -1.38 -15.24 15.75
CA GLU A 494 -1.11 -16.35 14.84
C GLU A 494 -1.90 -17.61 15.22
N PHE A 495 -1.99 -17.91 16.50
CA PHE A 495 -2.75 -19.04 17.00
C PHE A 495 -4.25 -18.90 16.69
N LEU A 496 -4.83 -17.71 16.91
CA LEU A 496 -6.22 -17.42 16.57
C LEU A 496 -6.45 -17.54 15.06
N GLU A 497 -5.49 -17.12 14.24
CA GLU A 497 -5.56 -17.24 12.78
C GLU A 497 -5.63 -18.70 12.32
N VAL A 498 -4.81 -19.59 12.90
CA VAL A 498 -4.89 -21.04 12.63
C VAL A 498 -6.29 -21.59 12.91
N PHE A 499 -6.90 -21.20 14.03
CA PHE A 499 -8.27 -21.60 14.37
C PHE A 499 -9.32 -21.01 13.42
N ARG A 500 -9.14 -19.76 12.99
CA ARG A 500 -10.03 -19.11 12.02
C ARG A 500 -10.04 -19.87 10.70
N GLU A 501 -8.85 -20.13 10.13
CA GLU A 501 -8.71 -20.90 8.90
C GLU A 501 -9.34 -22.28 9.04
N PHE A 502 -9.11 -22.94 10.17
CA PHE A 502 -9.65 -24.25 10.43
C PHE A 502 -11.19 -24.24 10.48
N CYS A 503 -11.80 -23.28 11.18
CA CYS A 503 -13.26 -23.12 11.22
C CYS A 503 -13.85 -22.88 9.82
N VAL A 504 -13.17 -22.07 8.99
CA VAL A 504 -13.58 -21.86 7.59
C VAL A 504 -13.52 -23.16 6.79
N LYS A 505 -12.45 -23.95 6.94
CA LYS A 505 -12.29 -25.23 6.25
C LYS A 505 -13.39 -26.22 6.66
N VAL A 506 -13.73 -26.31 7.95
CA VAL A 506 -14.83 -27.15 8.44
C VAL A 506 -16.15 -26.72 7.82
N LYS A 507 -16.46 -25.42 7.82
CA LYS A 507 -17.69 -24.88 7.24
C LYS A 507 -17.81 -25.16 5.74
N ASN A 508 -16.70 -25.04 5.01
CA ASN A 508 -16.65 -25.39 3.59
C ASN A 508 -16.89 -26.89 3.38
N CYS A 509 -16.24 -27.76 4.16
CA CYS A 509 -16.48 -29.20 4.11
C CYS A 509 -17.94 -29.58 4.40
N GLN A 510 -18.60 -28.91 5.35
CA GLN A 510 -20.04 -29.11 5.61
C GLN A 510 -20.87 -28.78 4.37
N GLN A 511 -20.62 -27.62 3.74
CA GLN A 511 -21.35 -27.22 2.53
C GLN A 511 -21.09 -28.17 1.35
N GLU A 512 -19.84 -28.59 1.15
CA GLU A 512 -19.46 -29.53 0.09
C GLU A 512 -20.13 -30.90 0.29
N ASN A 513 -20.20 -31.40 1.53
CA ASN A 513 -20.89 -32.64 1.86
C ASN A 513 -22.41 -32.55 1.60
N VAL A 514 -23.07 -31.46 2.00
CA VAL A 514 -24.48 -31.22 1.71
C VAL A 514 -24.73 -31.19 0.20
N ASN A 515 -23.94 -30.43 -0.54
CA ASN A 515 -24.05 -30.34 -2.01
C ASN A 515 -23.89 -31.71 -2.67
N ARG A 516 -22.94 -32.52 -2.19
CA ARG A 516 -22.70 -33.88 -2.70
C ARG A 516 -23.89 -34.81 -2.45
N LEU A 517 -24.48 -34.77 -1.25
CA LEU A 517 -25.65 -35.56 -0.91
C LEU A 517 -26.87 -35.17 -1.76
N GLU A 518 -27.08 -33.88 -2.00
CA GLU A 518 -28.14 -33.40 -2.89
C GLU A 518 -27.94 -33.84 -4.34
N GLN A 519 -26.71 -33.78 -4.85
CA GLN A 519 -26.38 -34.23 -6.20
C GLN A 519 -26.59 -35.75 -6.34
N ALA A 520 -26.18 -36.54 -5.34
CA ALA A 520 -26.41 -37.98 -5.32
C ALA A 520 -27.92 -38.31 -5.35
N LYS A 521 -28.73 -37.66 -4.51
CA LYS A 521 -30.19 -37.82 -4.52
C LYS A 521 -30.82 -37.46 -5.87
N LYS A 522 -30.39 -36.35 -6.49
CA LYS A 522 -30.87 -35.93 -7.83
C LYS A 522 -30.51 -36.94 -8.92
N MET A 523 -29.30 -37.51 -8.87
CA MET A 523 -28.89 -38.54 -9.82
C MET A 523 -29.68 -39.84 -9.63
N GLU A 524 -29.89 -40.27 -8.38
CA GLU A 524 -30.69 -41.45 -8.06
C GLU A 524 -32.16 -41.29 -8.52
N GLN A 525 -32.77 -40.14 -8.26
CA GLN A 525 -34.13 -39.82 -8.75
C GLN A 525 -34.21 -39.84 -10.28
N ARG A 526 -33.20 -39.31 -10.98
CA ARG A 526 -33.15 -39.36 -12.46
C ARG A 526 -33.05 -40.79 -12.98
N LEU A 527 -32.23 -41.63 -12.33
CA LEU A 527 -32.10 -43.04 -12.67
C LEU A 527 -33.41 -43.80 -12.42
N GLN A 528 -34.06 -43.60 -11.27
CA GLN A 528 -35.37 -44.20 -10.96
C GLN A 528 -36.44 -43.78 -11.98
N ASN A 529 -36.52 -42.49 -12.32
CA ASN A 529 -37.46 -42.00 -13.33
C ASN A 529 -37.18 -42.58 -14.73
N GLN A 530 -35.91 -42.70 -15.13
CA GLN A 530 -35.54 -43.33 -16.40
C GLN A 530 -35.90 -44.82 -16.43
N SER A 531 -35.64 -45.56 -15.34
CA SER A 531 -36.00 -46.96 -15.22
C SER A 531 -37.51 -47.16 -15.28
N GLN A 532 -38.30 -46.35 -14.57
CA GLN A 532 -39.77 -46.40 -14.63
C GLN A 532 -40.31 -46.05 -16.03
N LEU A 533 -39.72 -45.07 -16.72
CA LEU A 533 -40.08 -44.75 -18.11
C LEU A 533 -39.71 -45.89 -19.08
N ALA A 534 -38.58 -46.56 -18.86
CA ALA A 534 -38.16 -47.71 -19.65
C ALA A 534 -39.08 -48.93 -19.42
N GLU A 535 -39.50 -49.19 -18.19
CA GLU A 535 -40.49 -50.23 -17.88
C GLU A 535 -41.85 -49.92 -18.49
N ARG A 536 -42.34 -48.68 -18.37
CA ARG A 536 -43.59 -48.25 -19.03
C ARG A 536 -43.53 -48.43 -20.55
N ARG A 537 -42.37 -48.16 -21.18
CA ARG A 537 -42.16 -48.42 -22.62
C ARG A 537 -42.15 -49.91 -22.98
N LYS A 538 -41.66 -50.79 -22.10
CA LYS A 538 -41.72 -52.26 -22.30
C LYS A 538 -43.13 -52.82 -22.20
N VAL A 539 -43.99 -52.24 -21.34
CA VAL A 539 -45.38 -52.66 -21.18
C VAL A 539 -46.27 -52.21 -22.37
N PHE A 540 -45.90 -51.14 -23.07
CA PHE A 540 -46.68 -50.59 -24.20
C PHE A 540 -46.30 -51.16 -25.59
N LEU A 541 -45.39 -52.13 -25.69
CA LEU A 541 -45.11 -52.85 -26.93
C LEU A 541 -46.14 -54.00 -27.09
N PRO A 542 -47.08 -53.93 -28.05
CA PRO A 542 -47.97 -55.04 -28.31
C PRO A 542 -47.16 -56.19 -28.93
N LYS A 543 -47.38 -57.42 -28.47
CA LYS A 543 -46.95 -58.63 -29.19
C LYS A 543 -47.64 -58.62 -30.57
N GLN A 544 -46.95 -58.15 -31.60
CA GLN A 544 -47.40 -58.28 -32.99
C GLN A 544 -46.53 -59.29 -33.72
N GLU A 545 -47.22 -60.28 -34.29
CA GLU A 545 -46.73 -61.39 -35.09
C GLU A 545 -45.84 -60.94 -36.25
N ASP A 546 -44.76 -61.69 -36.49
CA ASP A 546 -43.71 -61.49 -37.51
C ASP A 546 -44.17 -61.45 -38.98
N ARG A 547 -45.48 -61.44 -39.27
CA ARG A 547 -46.00 -61.51 -40.66
C ARG A 547 -46.19 -60.17 -41.37
N LYS A 548 -46.07 -59.00 -40.72
CA LYS A 548 -46.37 -57.69 -41.36
C LYS A 548 -45.16 -56.80 -41.69
N ILE A 549 -43.94 -57.25 -41.42
CA ILE A 549 -42.72 -56.45 -41.70
C ILE A 549 -42.36 -56.52 -43.19
N VAL A 550 -42.53 -57.69 -43.81
CA VAL A 550 -42.19 -57.91 -45.22
C VAL A 550 -43.14 -57.13 -46.15
N ASP A 551 -44.45 -57.16 -45.87
CA ASP A 551 -45.44 -56.45 -46.69
C ASP A 551 -45.29 -54.93 -46.63
N ASN A 552 -44.93 -54.38 -45.47
CA ASN A 552 -44.64 -52.95 -45.33
C ASN A 552 -43.33 -52.55 -46.03
N LEU A 553 -42.29 -53.39 -46.01
CA LEU A 553 -41.04 -53.14 -46.74
C LEU A 553 -41.28 -53.14 -48.27
N VAL A 554 -42.05 -54.10 -48.77
CA VAL A 554 -42.37 -54.20 -50.21
C VAL A 554 -43.21 -53.00 -50.68
N CYS A 555 -44.10 -52.48 -49.82
CA CYS A 555 -44.89 -51.29 -50.13
C CYS A 555 -44.07 -49.99 -50.12
N GLU A 556 -43.10 -49.86 -49.19
CA GLU A 556 -42.17 -48.71 -49.12
C GLU A 556 -41.18 -48.68 -50.28
N ILE A 557 -40.73 -49.85 -50.76
CA ILE A 557 -39.86 -49.98 -51.94
C ILE A 557 -40.62 -49.60 -53.23
N ARG A 558 -41.88 -50.02 -53.40
CA ARG A 558 -42.73 -49.55 -54.52
C ARG A 558 -43.02 -48.06 -54.49
N ARG A 559 -42.95 -47.41 -53.32
CA ARG A 559 -43.18 -45.95 -53.14
C ARG A 559 -41.92 -45.10 -53.21
N GLY A 560 -40.74 -45.68 -53.48
CA GLY A 560 -39.50 -44.95 -53.83
C GLY A 560 -38.89 -44.10 -52.70
N LYS A 561 -39.22 -44.33 -51.41
CA LYS A 561 -38.78 -43.45 -50.30
C LYS A 561 -37.41 -43.77 -49.70
N VAL A 562 -36.79 -44.92 -50.02
CA VAL A 562 -35.56 -45.38 -49.33
C VAL A 562 -34.28 -44.65 -49.77
N LEU A 563 -34.27 -43.98 -50.93
CA LEU A 563 -33.04 -43.38 -51.46
C LEU A 563 -32.66 -42.00 -50.89
N ARG A 564 -33.48 -41.35 -50.05
CA ARG A 564 -33.16 -40.00 -49.54
C ARG A 564 -32.26 -39.92 -48.32
N ARG A 565 -32.05 -41.01 -47.56
CA ARG A 565 -31.32 -40.92 -46.27
C ARG A 565 -29.80 -41.12 -46.35
N LEU A 566 -29.26 -41.56 -47.49
CA LEU A 566 -27.81 -41.80 -47.63
C LEU A 566 -27.03 -40.58 -48.17
N SER A 567 -27.71 -39.50 -48.61
CA SER A 567 -27.04 -38.32 -49.19
C SER A 567 -26.63 -37.24 -48.18
N MET A 568 -27.00 -37.33 -46.90
CA MET A 568 -26.79 -36.25 -45.91
C MET A 568 -25.70 -36.53 -44.87
N ARG A 569 -24.80 -37.51 -45.10
CA ARG A 569 -23.76 -37.90 -44.13
C ARG A 569 -22.32 -37.51 -44.47
N ASN A 570 -22.07 -36.82 -45.59
CA ASN A 570 -20.70 -36.52 -46.07
C ASN A 570 -20.35 -35.03 -46.29
N LYS A 571 -20.92 -34.10 -45.51
CA LYS A 571 -20.42 -32.71 -45.44
C LYS A 571 -20.49 -32.18 -44.01
N GLY A 572 -19.40 -32.32 -43.25
CA GLY A 572 -19.33 -31.76 -41.89
C GLY A 572 -18.14 -32.17 -41.04
N GLN A 573 -17.00 -32.54 -41.63
CA GLN A 573 -15.72 -32.66 -40.93
C GLN A 573 -14.60 -32.25 -41.90
N LEU A 574 -14.22 -30.97 -41.85
CA LEU A 574 -12.91 -30.49 -42.26
C LEU A 574 -12.61 -29.24 -41.44
N HIS A 575 -11.55 -29.36 -40.68
CA HIS A 575 -11.06 -28.43 -39.69
C HIS A 575 -10.80 -27.03 -40.26
N ALA A 576 -11.26 -26.04 -39.50
CA ALA A 576 -10.72 -24.70 -39.52
C ALA A 576 -9.25 -24.74 -39.08
N SER A 577 -8.35 -24.34 -39.97
CA SER A 577 -7.04 -23.82 -39.60
C SER A 577 -6.53 -22.89 -40.71
N LYS A 578 -6.20 -21.67 -40.28
CA LYS A 578 -5.37 -20.61 -40.91
C LYS A 578 -6.07 -19.31 -41.37
N LYS A 579 -5.49 -18.24 -40.79
CA LYS A 579 -5.47 -16.80 -41.10
C LYS A 579 -6.63 -15.98 -40.51
N GLY A 580 -6.40 -14.92 -39.73
CA GLY A 580 -5.17 -14.29 -39.28
C GLY A 580 -5.48 -13.00 -38.49
N ILE A 581 -4.50 -12.55 -37.70
CA ILE A 581 -4.09 -11.15 -37.44
C ILE A 581 -5.22 -10.11 -37.40
N SER A 582 -5.55 -9.65 -36.19
CA SER A 582 -5.72 -8.21 -35.92
C SER A 582 -5.56 -7.94 -34.42
N VAL A 583 -4.69 -6.97 -34.14
CA VAL A 583 -4.32 -6.31 -32.87
C VAL A 583 -3.50 -7.13 -31.88
#